data_AF-A0A1J5L333-F1
#
_entry.id   AF-A0A1J5L333-F1
#
_cell.length_a   1.000
_cell.length_b   1.000
_cell.length_c   1.000
_cell.angle_alpha   90.00
_cell.angle_beta   90.00
_cell.angle_gamma   90.00
#
_symmetry.space_group_name_H-M   'P 1'
#
loop_
_entity.id
_entity.type
_entity.pdbx_description
1 polymer ?
#
loop_
_entity_poly.entity_id
_entity_poly.type
_entity_poly.pdbx_seq_one_letter_code
_entity_poly.pdbx_strand_id
1 'polypeptide(L)' 'MDANVVYSVAKALPKEELDRLYRMLKSELYPVKKESKAKEIAPDFTDEDALEYLFKTLKIE' A
#
# COMPACT_ATOMS: atom_id res chain seq x y z
N MET A 1 -32.96 7.80 0.42
CA MET A 1 -32.68 8.67 -0.75
C MET A 1 -32.86 7.83 -2.00
N ASP A 2 -33.54 8.37 -3.01
CA ASP A 2 -33.83 7.65 -4.26
C ASP A 2 -32.60 7.64 -5.18
N ALA A 3 -32.24 6.48 -5.73
CA ALA A 3 -31.06 6.31 -6.56
C ALA A 3 -31.09 7.20 -7.82
N ASN A 4 -32.29 7.47 -8.34
CA ASN A 4 -32.49 8.35 -9.49
C ASN A 4 -32.13 9.81 -9.19
N VAL A 5 -32.41 10.27 -7.96
CA VAL A 5 -32.08 11.63 -7.52
C VAL A 5 -30.58 11.78 -7.31
N VAL A 6 -29.92 10.75 -6.76
CA VAL A 6 -28.46 10.77 -6.59
C VAL A 6 -27.75 10.79 -7.95
N TYR A 7 -28.23 10.00 -8.91
CA TYR A 7 -27.67 9.97 -10.26
C TYR A 7 -27.85 11.30 -11.01
N SER A 8 -29.03 11.92 -10.91
CA SER A 8 -29.28 13.20 -11.59
C SER A 8 -28.41 14.33 -11.05
N VAL A 9 -28.19 14.36 -9.72
CA VAL A 9 -27.28 15.31 -9.07
C VAL A 9 -25.83 15.05 -9.48
N ALA A 10 -25.37 13.79 -9.47
CA ALA A 10 -24.01 13.45 -9.89
C ALA A 10 -23.76 13.82 -11.36
N LYS A 11 -24.75 13.60 -12.24
CA LYS A 11 -24.66 13.92 -13.67
C LYS A 11 -24.58 15.42 -13.96
N ALA A 12 -25.06 16.26 -13.04
CA ALA A 12 -24.99 17.72 -13.18
C ALA A 12 -23.61 18.30 -12.84
N LEU A 13 -22.72 17.51 -12.24
CA LEU A 13 -21.37 17.96 -11.87
C LEU A 13 -20.43 18.06 -13.10
N PRO A 14 -19.49 19.03 -13.09
CA PRO A 14 -18.35 19.04 -13.99
C PRO A 14 -17.52 17.75 -13.86
N LYS A 15 -16.86 17.33 -14.94
CA LYS A 15 -16.05 16.09 -14.96
C LYS A 15 -15.02 16.03 -13.83
N GLU A 16 -14.36 17.15 -13.54
CA GLU A 16 -13.33 17.25 -12.51
C GLU A 16 -13.89 17.04 -11.09
N GLU A 17 -15.09 17.55 -10.81
CA GLU A 17 -15.74 17.39 -9.53
C GLU A 17 -16.32 15.99 -9.36
N LEU A 18 -16.82 15.39 -10.46
CA LEU A 18 -17.29 14.01 -10.49
C LEU A 18 -16.14 13.04 -10.18
N ASP A 19 -14.96 13.27 -10.75
CA ASP A 19 -13.76 12.47 -10.44
C ASP A 19 -13.32 12.60 -8.98
N ARG A 20 -13.41 13.80 -8.39
CA ARG A 20 -13.13 14.03 -6.96
C ARG A 20 -14.12 13.27 -6.09
N LEU A 21 -15.41 13.39 -6.38
CA LEU A 21 -16.48 12.69 -5.66
C LEU A 21 -16.29 11.16 -5.74
N TYR A 22 -15.98 10.64 -6.92
CA TYR A 22 -15.70 9.22 -7.10
C TYR A 22 -14.50 8.76 -6.26
N ARG A 23 -13.42 9.52 -6.22
CA ARG A 23 -12.24 9.18 -5.39
C ARG A 23 -12.57 9.17 -3.90
N MET A 24 -13.36 10.13 -3.42
CA MET A 24 -13.82 10.19 -2.03
C MET A 24 -14.68 8.97 -1.68
N LEU A 25 -15.72 8.71 -2.47
CA LEU A 25 -16.61 7.57 -2.28
C LEU A 25 -15.86 6.23 -2.34
N LYS A 26 -14.91 6.11 -3.28
CA LYS A 26 -14.10 4.90 -3.41
C LYS A 26 -13.28 4.63 -2.16
N SER A 27 -12.72 5.66 -1.52
CA SER A 27 -11.94 5.50 -0.27
C SER A 27 -12.80 5.15 0.94
N GLU A 28 -14.08 5.53 0.95
CA GLU A 28 -15.02 5.19 2.02
C GLU A 28 -15.61 3.78 1.83
N LEU A 29 -15.99 3.42 0.60
CA LEU A 29 -16.60 2.13 0.26
C LEU A 29 -15.56 1.00 0.25
N TYR A 30 -14.37 1.29 -0.23
CA TYR A 30 -13.24 0.38 -0.29
C TYR A 30 -12.09 1.05 0.45
N PRO A 31 -12.13 1.07 1.80
CA PRO A 31 -10.97 1.52 2.56
C PRO A 31 -9.81 0.67 2.07
N VAL A 32 -8.84 1.33 1.43
CA VAL A 32 -7.61 0.67 1.03
C VAL A 32 -7.04 0.14 2.33
N LYS A 33 -7.20 -1.16 2.56
CA LYS A 33 -6.44 -1.85 3.57
C LYS A 33 -5.02 -1.57 3.14
N LYS A 34 -4.34 -0.64 3.82
CA LYS A 34 -2.89 -0.59 3.79
C LYS A 34 -2.52 -1.97 4.26
N GLU A 35 -2.27 -2.86 3.31
CA GLU A 35 -1.48 -4.04 3.58
C GLU A 35 -0.24 -3.46 4.22
N SER A 36 -0.18 -3.57 5.55
CA SER A 36 1.05 -3.31 6.27
C SER A 36 2.01 -4.23 5.56
N LYS A 37 2.88 -3.67 4.70
CA LYS A 37 4.00 -4.42 4.17
C LYS A 37 4.61 -4.98 5.43
N ALA A 38 4.46 -6.29 5.65
CA ALA A 38 5.17 -6.96 6.71
C ALA A 38 6.60 -6.49 6.45
N LYS A 39 7.18 -5.75 7.39
CA LYS A 39 8.61 -5.50 7.30
C LYS A 39 9.17 -6.90 7.23
N GLU A 40 9.71 -7.29 6.08
CA GLU A 40 10.54 -8.49 6.02
C GLU A 40 11.55 -8.26 7.13
N ILE A 41 11.39 -9.02 8.21
CA ILE A 41 12.34 -9.01 9.31
C ILE A 41 13.56 -9.64 8.65
N ALA A 42 14.44 -8.79 8.12
CA ALA A 42 15.75 -9.24 7.73
C ALA A 42 16.33 -9.92 8.97
N PRO A 43 16.88 -11.13 8.85
CA PRO A 43 17.51 -11.79 9.99
C PRO A 43 18.54 -10.83 10.58
N ASP A 44 18.59 -10.73 11.90
CA ASP A 44 19.60 -9.95 12.58
C ASP A 44 20.95 -10.54 12.21
N PHE A 45 21.73 -9.81 11.41
CA PHE A 45 23.07 -10.24 11.03
C PHE A 45 23.98 -10.07 12.23
N THR A 46 24.38 -11.20 12.81
CA THR A 46 25.17 -11.24 14.04
C THR A 46 26.67 -11.14 13.74
N ASP A 47 27.46 -10.88 14.78
CA ASP A 47 28.92 -10.87 14.66
C ASP A 47 29.48 -12.25 14.23
N GLU A 48 28.79 -13.33 14.59
CA GLU A 48 29.13 -14.70 14.17
C GLU A 48 28.89 -14.90 12.66
N ASP A 49 27.77 -14.38 12.14
CA ASP A 49 27.48 -14.38 10.70
C ASP A 49 28.52 -13.58 9.91
N ALA A 50 29.00 -12.46 10.49
CA ALA A 50 30.05 -11.64 9.91
C ALA A 50 31.38 -12.40 9.80
N LEU A 51 31.76 -13.10 10.87
CA LEU A 51 32.98 -13.90 10.90
C LEU A 51 32.88 -15.07 9.91
N GLU A 52 31.78 -15.81 9.90
CA GLU A 52 31.57 -16.92 8.98
C GLU A 52 31.61 -16.45 7.52
N TYR A 53 30.97 -15.32 7.21
CA TYR A 53 31.00 -14.72 5.89
C TYR A 53 32.43 -14.35 5.47
N LEU A 54 33.21 -13.75 6.36
CA LEU A 54 34.59 -13.35 6.08
C LEU A 54 35.50 -14.56 5.86
N PHE A 55 35.42 -15.59 6.71
CA PHE A 55 36.20 -16.81 6.56
C PHE A 55 35.88 -17.53 5.24
N LYS A 56 34.59 -17.65 4.91
CA LYS A 56 34.13 -18.26 3.67
C LYS A 56 34.54 -17.47 2.43
N THR A 57 34.49 -16.15 2.49
CA THR A 57 34.85 -15.27 1.36
C THR A 57 36.36 -15.27 1.12
N LEU A 58 37.14 -15.30 2.20
CA LEU A 58 38.60 -15.28 2.14
C LEU A 58 39.23 -16.67 1.98
N LYS A 59 38.41 -17.75 1.99
CA LYS A 59 38.85 -19.16 1.90
C LYS A 59 39.99 -19.49 2.86
N ILE A 60 39.88 -19.00 4.08
CA ILE A 60 40.83 -19.35 5.13
C ILE A 60 40.27 -20.64 5.76
N GLU A 61 40.90 -21.77 5.43
CA GLU A 61 40.64 -23.09 6.04
C GLU A 61 41.26 -23.21 7.43
#